data_AF-A0AAV2G7L4-F1
#
_entry.id   AF-A0AAV2G7L4-F1
#
_cell.length_a   1.000
_cell.length_b   1.000
_cell.length_c   1.000
_cell.angle_alpha   90.00
_cell.angle_beta   90.00
_cell.angle_gamma   90.00
#
_symmetry.space_group_name_H-M   'P 1'
#
loop_
_entity.id
_entity.type
_entity.pdbx_description
1 polymer ?
#
loop_
_entity_poly.entity_id
_entity_poly.type
_entity_poly.pdbx_seq_one_letter_code
_entity_poly.pdbx_strand_id
1 'polypeptide(L)'
;MYLCNNSLPKQHPISLTTKDFDKMVNSSAPFARKFAKDDPVLDKIDKELLGRTDRFAPGAWCVGGSDNGSDPCSVGGDHSVFSPGPGAKRLQELLRTLLSEDFRKQQWS
;
A
#
# COMPACT_ATOMS: atom_id res chain seq x y z
N MET A 1 -8.75 -0.22 -4.78
CA MET A 1 -8.60 0.37 -6.12
C MET A 1 -9.66 -0.28 -7.00
N TYR A 2 -10.80 0.37 -7.16
CA TYR A 2 -11.66 0.12 -8.31
C TYR A 2 -11.21 1.09 -9.41
N LEU A 3 -10.84 0.54 -10.55
CA LEU A 3 -10.67 1.30 -11.80
C LEU A 3 -11.31 0.45 -12.90
N CYS A 4 -12.64 0.39 -12.90
CA CYS A 4 -13.40 0.00 -14.07
C CYS A 4 -14.36 1.13 -14.37
N ASN A 5 -13.91 2.06 -15.21
CA ASN A 5 -14.83 2.99 -15.86
C ASN A 5 -15.00 2.48 -17.30
N ASN A 6 -16.20 1.98 -17.61
CA ASN A 6 -16.58 1.70 -18.99
C ASN A 6 -16.63 3.04 -19.76
N SER A 7 -16.16 3.01 -21.01
CA SER A 7 -16.16 4.05 -22.07
C SER A 7 -14.94 5.01 -22.15
N LEU A 8 -14.07 4.74 -23.15
CA LEU A 8 -12.88 5.47 -23.63
C LEU A 8 -13.28 6.85 -24.24
N PRO A 9 -12.45 7.94 -24.35
CA PRO A 9 -10.98 8.02 -24.56
C PRO A 9 -10.26 9.22 -23.85
N LYS A 10 -9.42 8.95 -22.83
CA LYS A 10 -8.28 9.81 -22.41
C LYS A 10 -7.14 8.90 -21.95
N GLN A 11 -6.45 8.30 -22.91
CA GLN A 11 -5.54 7.18 -22.69
C GLN A 11 -4.15 7.55 -22.15
N HIS A 12 -3.99 8.70 -21.48
CA HIS A 12 -2.77 9.04 -20.76
C HIS A 12 -3.09 9.17 -19.27
N PRO A 13 -2.85 8.10 -18.48
CA PRO A 13 -2.98 8.14 -17.03
C PRO A 13 -2.05 9.22 -16.51
N ILE A 14 -2.57 10.13 -15.69
CA ILE A 14 -1.75 11.05 -14.91
C ILE A 14 -0.75 10.17 -14.14
N SER A 15 0.55 10.40 -14.34
CA SER A 15 1.57 9.74 -13.55
C SER A 15 1.49 10.31 -12.14
N LEU A 16 1.31 9.42 -11.17
CA LEU A 16 1.32 9.78 -9.76
C LEU A 16 2.74 10.19 -9.38
N THR A 17 2.82 11.30 -8.67
CA THR A 17 4.09 11.88 -8.22
C THR A 17 4.13 11.95 -6.70
N THR A 18 5.23 12.41 -6.13
CA THR A 18 5.34 12.69 -4.69
C THR A 18 4.28 13.66 -4.16
N LYS A 19 3.72 14.53 -5.00
CA LYS A 19 2.62 15.45 -4.65
C LYS A 19 1.30 14.74 -4.38
N ASP A 20 1.14 13.54 -4.92
CA ASP A 20 -0.07 12.73 -4.76
C ASP A 20 0.03 11.75 -3.59
N PHE A 21 1.17 11.69 -2.92
CA PHE A 21 1.48 10.70 -1.88
C PHE A 21 0.41 10.65 -0.78
N ASP A 22 0.09 11.79 -0.17
CA ASP A 22 -0.88 11.82 0.93
C ASP A 22 -2.28 11.40 0.46
N LYS A 23 -2.66 11.77 -0.77
CA LYS A 23 -3.93 11.35 -1.37
C LYS A 23 -3.95 9.84 -1.60
N MET A 24 -2.84 9.25 -2.06
CA MET A 24 -2.72 7.81 -2.24
C MET A 24 -2.91 7.08 -0.91
N VAL A 25 -2.20 7.52 0.14
CA VAL A 25 -2.27 6.90 1.48
C VAL A 25 -3.67 7.02 2.08
N ASN A 26 -4.27 8.21 2.02
CA ASN A 26 -5.57 8.49 2.64
C ASN A 26 -6.75 7.86 1.88
N SER A 27 -6.59 7.54 0.60
CA SER A 27 -7.63 6.83 -0.17
C SER A 27 -7.93 5.41 0.35
N SER A 28 -7.01 4.84 1.14
CA SER A 28 -7.04 3.43 1.57
C SER A 28 -7.07 2.41 0.42
N ALA A 29 -6.83 2.85 -0.82
CA ALA A 29 -6.85 1.98 -1.97
C ALA A 29 -5.65 1.01 -1.94
N PRO A 30 -5.86 -0.31 -2.12
CA PRO A 30 -4.77 -1.30 -2.08
C PRO A 30 -3.76 -1.20 -3.23
N PHE A 31 -4.07 -0.47 -4.29
CA PHE A 31 -3.23 -0.39 -5.49
C PHE A 31 -3.24 1.05 -6.01
N ALA A 32 -2.16 1.43 -6.71
CA ALA A 32 -1.99 2.71 -7.38
C ALA A 32 -1.22 2.52 -8.70
N ARG A 33 -1.57 3.31 -9.73
CA ARG A 33 -0.90 3.37 -11.04
C ARG A 33 -1.29 4.66 -11.78
N LYS A 34 -0.49 5.19 -12.72
CA LYS A 34 0.87 4.77 -13.13
C LYS A 34 1.92 5.65 -12.43
N PHE A 35 3.14 5.15 -12.32
CA PHE A 35 4.30 5.93 -11.87
C PHE A 35 5.18 6.23 -13.07
N ALA A 36 5.72 7.46 -13.14
CA ALA A 36 6.72 7.78 -14.15
C ALA A 36 8.02 7.05 -13.83
N LYS A 37 8.79 6.70 -14.86
CA LYS A 37 10.13 6.15 -14.68
C LYS A 37 10.98 7.17 -13.92
N ASP A 38 11.78 6.70 -12.97
CA ASP A 38 12.72 7.51 -12.18
C ASP A 38 12.05 8.59 -11.31
N ASP A 39 10.72 8.54 -11.12
CA ASP A 39 10.03 9.42 -10.17
C ASP A 39 10.28 8.94 -8.71
N PRO A 40 10.66 9.84 -7.80
CA PRO A 40 11.02 9.49 -6.41
C PRO A 40 9.82 9.07 -5.55
N VAL A 41 8.60 9.06 -6.09
CA VAL A 41 7.41 8.60 -5.38
C VAL A 41 7.50 7.15 -4.92
N LEU A 42 8.16 6.28 -5.69
CA LEU A 42 8.36 4.89 -5.30
C LEU A 42 9.34 4.78 -4.12
N ASP A 43 10.43 5.56 -4.14
CA ASP A 43 11.37 5.64 -3.00
C ASP A 43 10.67 6.17 -1.74
N LYS A 44 9.77 7.15 -1.91
CA LYS A 44 8.95 7.66 -0.80
C LYS A 44 8.02 6.60 -0.23
N ILE A 45 7.36 5.80 -1.09
CA ILE A 45 6.52 4.66 -0.67
C ILE A 45 7.34 3.62 0.08
N ASP A 46 8.51 3.26 -0.45
CA ASP A 46 9.41 2.30 0.18
C ASP A 46 9.83 2.75 1.57
N LYS A 47 10.26 4.00 1.70
CA LYS A 47 10.72 4.54 2.97
C LYS A 47 9.60 4.72 3.98
N GLU A 48 8.49 5.37 3.59
CA GLU A 48 7.47 5.83 4.54
C GLU A 48 6.38 4.79 4.82
N LEU A 49 6.01 3.95 3.84
CA LEU A 49 4.97 2.94 4.02
C LEU A 49 5.53 1.56 4.34
N LEU A 50 6.68 1.21 3.74
CA LEU A 50 7.27 -0.10 3.89
C LEU A 50 8.43 -0.13 4.89
N GLY A 51 8.94 1.03 5.32
CA GLY A 51 10.12 1.10 6.19
C GLY A 51 11.37 0.50 5.53
N ARG A 52 11.43 0.54 4.20
CA ARG A 52 12.44 -0.10 3.38
C ARG A 52 13.55 0.90 3.05
N THR A 53 14.80 0.54 3.35
CA THR A 53 15.98 1.34 3.04
C THR A 53 16.74 0.79 1.84
N ASP A 54 17.23 -0.46 1.89
CA ASP A 54 18.05 -1.03 0.80
C ASP A 54 17.78 -2.53 0.51
N ARG A 55 16.81 -3.14 1.22
CA ARG A 55 16.52 -4.59 1.16
C ARG A 55 15.03 -4.86 0.99
N PHE A 56 14.57 -6.05 1.36
CA PHE A 56 13.15 -6.37 1.46
C PHE A 56 12.49 -5.52 2.55
N ALA A 57 11.20 -5.24 2.38
CA ALA A 57 10.42 -4.57 3.43
C ALA A 57 10.37 -5.46 4.68
N PRO A 58 10.70 -4.94 5.88
CA PRO A 58 10.58 -5.71 7.10
C PRO A 58 9.12 -6.07 7.38
N GLY A 59 8.92 -7.29 7.87
CA GLY A 59 7.61 -7.84 8.18
C GLY A 59 7.61 -8.66 9.45
N ALA A 60 6.50 -9.35 9.71
CA ALA A 60 6.31 -10.17 10.91
C ALA A 60 7.37 -11.28 11.10
N TRP A 61 8.04 -11.66 10.02
CA TRP A 61 9.07 -12.71 10.01
C TRP A 61 10.49 -12.18 10.17
N CYS A 62 10.69 -10.87 10.26
CA CYS A 62 12.00 -10.31 10.58
C CYS A 62 12.15 -10.29 12.11
N VAL A 63 12.70 -11.37 12.67
CA VAL A 63 12.81 -11.59 14.13
C VAL A 63 14.22 -11.39 14.66
N GLY A 64 15.17 -11.00 13.80
CA GLY A 64 16.51 -10.61 14.22
C GLY A 64 16.46 -9.38 15.13
N GLY A 65 17.45 -9.29 16.03
CA GLY A 65 17.66 -8.08 16.82
C GLY A 65 17.98 -6.89 15.92
N SER A 66 17.65 -5.69 16.38
CA SER A 66 18.10 -4.44 15.76
C SER A 66 19.33 -3.86 16.48
N ASP A 67 19.95 -4.65 17.35
CA ASP A 67 21.08 -4.24 18.18
C ASP A 67 22.27 -3.90 17.29
N ASN A 68 22.94 -2.77 17.59
CA ASN A 68 24.12 -2.30 16.86
C ASN A 68 23.91 -2.10 15.35
N GLY A 69 22.68 -1.83 14.90
CA GLY A 69 22.39 -1.60 13.48
C GLY A 69 22.36 -2.89 12.64
N SER A 70 22.20 -4.05 13.29
CA SER A 70 21.95 -5.30 12.58
C SER A 70 20.59 -5.29 11.87
N ASP A 71 20.53 -5.92 10.70
CA ASP A 71 19.31 -6.02 9.89
C ASP A 71 18.37 -7.06 10.52
N PRO A 72 17.17 -6.66 11.01
CA PRO A 72 16.23 -7.56 11.68
C PRO A 72 15.71 -8.67 10.75
N CYS A 73 15.81 -8.49 9.43
CA CYS A 73 15.41 -9.51 8.45
C CYS A 73 16.52 -10.51 8.12
N SER A 74 17.69 -10.42 8.77
CA SER A 74 18.76 -11.42 8.63
C SER A 74 18.39 -12.77 9.24
N VAL A 75 17.44 -12.78 10.18
CA VAL A 75 16.90 -13.99 10.81
C VAL A 75 15.42 -14.08 10.50
N GLY A 76 15.04 -15.12 9.76
CA GLY A 76 13.64 -15.45 9.47
C GLY A 76 12.96 -16.08 10.67
N GLY A 77 11.75 -15.60 10.97
CA GLY A 77 10.85 -16.18 11.96
C GLY A 77 9.96 -17.28 11.38
N ASP A 78 8.99 -17.70 12.17
CA ASP A 78 8.01 -18.71 11.75
C ASP A 78 7.08 -18.18 10.65
N HIS A 79 7.11 -18.82 9.48
CA HIS A 79 6.28 -18.48 8.33
C HIS A 79 4.77 -18.68 8.56
N SER A 80 4.38 -19.41 9.61
CA SER A 80 2.97 -19.59 10.00
C SER A 80 2.38 -18.37 10.72
N VAL A 81 3.24 -17.49 11.26
CA VAL A 81 2.80 -16.29 11.98
C VAL A 81 2.28 -15.24 11.00
N PHE A 82 1.05 -14.81 11.19
CA PHE A 82 0.44 -13.72 10.43
C PHE A 82 0.16 -12.52 11.34
N SER A 83 0.84 -11.39 11.09
CA SER A 83 0.66 -10.17 11.86
C SER A 83 0.24 -9.00 10.95
N PRO A 84 -0.98 -8.48 11.08
CA PRO A 84 -1.46 -7.36 10.26
C PRO A 84 -0.67 -6.06 10.53
N GLY A 85 -0.07 -5.51 9.47
CA GLY A 85 0.57 -4.19 9.52
C GLY A 85 -0.40 -3.02 9.32
N PRO A 86 0.10 -1.76 9.34
CA PRO A 86 -0.71 -0.57 9.10
C PRO A 86 -1.48 -0.59 7.78
N GLY A 87 -0.89 -1.17 6.72
CA GLY A 87 -1.57 -1.34 5.43
C GLY A 87 -2.80 -2.25 5.51
N ALA A 88 -2.74 -3.32 6.32
CA ALA A 88 -3.88 -4.22 6.53
C ALA A 88 -5.02 -3.51 7.27
N LYS A 89 -4.72 -2.60 8.21
CA LYS A 89 -5.73 -1.77 8.88
C LYS A 89 -6.47 -0.87 7.89
N ARG A 90 -5.74 -0.15 7.02
CA ARG A 90 -6.35 0.68 5.96
C ARG A 90 -7.24 -0.15 5.03
N LEU A 91 -6.79 -1.35 4.65
CA LEU A 91 -7.59 -2.25 3.82
C LEU A 91 -8.86 -2.72 4.54
N GLN A 92 -8.77 -3.04 5.83
CA GLN A 92 -9.92 -3.42 6.65
C GLN A 92 -10.97 -2.30 6.71
N GLU A 93 -10.54 -1.05 6.90
CA GLU A 93 -11.42 0.13 6.88
C GLU A 93 -12.11 0.29 5.53
N LEU A 94 -11.36 0.17 4.43
CA LEU A 94 -11.95 0.19 3.08
C LEU A 94 -13.00 -0.91 2.91
N LEU A 95 -12.69 -2.15 3.31
CA LEU A 95 -13.62 -3.27 3.20
C LEU A 95 -14.89 -3.04 4.02
N ARG A 96 -14.78 -2.50 5.24
CA ARG A 96 -15.95 -2.14 6.05
C ARG A 96 -16.87 -1.14 5.34
N THR A 97 -16.29 -0.11 4.73
CA THR A 97 -17.07 0.87 3.96
C THR A 97 -17.73 0.23 2.74
N LEU A 98 -16.98 -0.54 1.95
CA LEU A 98 -17.50 -1.18 0.73
C LEU A 98 -18.59 -2.24 1.02
N LEU A 99 -18.52 -2.89 2.17
CA LEU A 99 -19.48 -3.90 2.59
C LEU A 99 -20.67 -3.32 3.39
N SER A 100 -20.67 -2.00 3.65
CA SER A 100 -21.77 -1.33 4.33
C SER A 100 -23.05 -1.36 3.49
N GLU A 101 -24.20 -1.41 4.16
CA GLU A 101 -25.50 -1.38 3.50
C GLU A 101 -25.74 -0.07 2.73
N ASP A 102 -25.22 1.04 3.24
CA ASP A 102 -25.33 2.34 2.57
C ASP A 102 -24.59 2.35 1.24
N PHE A 103 -23.37 1.79 1.20
CA PHE A 103 -22.62 1.66 -0.04
C PHE A 103 -23.32 0.69 -1.02
N ARG A 104 -23.84 -0.43 -0.53
CA ARG A 104 -24.57 -1.42 -1.35
C ARG A 104 -25.80 -0.83 -2.01
N LYS A 105 -26.57 0.01 -1.30
CA LYS A 105 -27.75 0.69 -1.85
C LYS A 105 -27.39 1.64 -3.00
N GLN A 106 -26.26 2.34 -2.89
CA GLN A 106 -25.78 3.26 -3.93
C GLN A 106 -25.27 2.56 -5.20
N GLN A 107 -24.87 1.28 -5.10
CA GLN A 107 -24.41 0.51 -6.27
C GLN A 107 -25.57 0.01 -7.15
N TRP A 108 -26.80 -0.03 -6.61
CA TRP A 108 -27.97 -0.57 -7.30
C TRP A 108 -29.05 0.49 -7.56
N SER A 109 -28.68 1.77 -7.50
CA SER A 109 -29.53 2.92 -7.83
C SER A 109 -28.96 3.65 -9.04
#